data_AF-A0A382W0K4-F1
#
_entry.id   AF-A0A382W0K4-F1
#
_cell.length_a   1.000
_cell.length_b   1.000
_cell.length_c   1.000
_cell.angle_alpha   90.00
_cell.angle_beta   90.00
_cell.angle_gamma   90.00
#
_symmetry.space_group_name_H-M   'P 1'
#
loop_
_entity.id
_entity.type
_entity.pdbx_description
1 polymer ?
#
loop_
_entity_poly.entity_id
_entity_poly.type
_entity_poly.pdbx_seq_one_letter_code
_entity_poly.pdbx_strand_id
1 'polypeptide(L)'
;LSLERIEYQVRVNNKGWKKFPVPGLATPIDQKNVLLQFDLDLLSLKLRPNDQVTLKMVAYDRKGSSSESDPIQLSIISRDLDLGAIQTIKLKGFIVEGLKMLADSAEERAKENSEVYMGQRNNEGVINQTNANAMRSASNSLVEEANLLFDKAVTSLTAMPRGADSFEVAILARGINSVAQLQSKLALAHAENAIATDDPKVRKQAIQDHKEQIDSDKGLLGNLRNITQSLVVQQTRAVGVTYLRQLMKNQAELVELAQGDYHFTVIARRQEVALNHWRA
;
A
#
# COMPACT_ATOMS: atom_id res chain seq x y z
N LEU A 1 -46.51 6.90 -7.98
CA LEU A 1 -47.52 6.40 -7.02
C LEU A 1 -47.14 6.88 -5.63
N SER A 2 -48.07 6.96 -4.68
CA SER A 2 -47.70 7.32 -3.29
C SER A 2 -46.93 6.15 -2.66
N LEU A 3 -45.89 6.49 -1.91
CA LEU A 3 -45.09 5.53 -1.15
C LEU A 3 -45.93 4.97 0.00
N GLU A 4 -45.85 3.67 0.22
CA GLU A 4 -46.46 3.01 1.37
C GLU A 4 -45.46 2.98 2.53
N ARG A 5 -44.26 2.43 2.31
CA ARG A 5 -43.20 2.38 3.31
C ARG A 5 -41.82 2.40 2.69
N ILE A 6 -40.83 2.80 3.47
CA ILE A 6 -39.41 2.65 3.17
C ILE A 6 -38.76 1.93 4.34
N GLU A 7 -37.93 0.93 4.05
CA GLU A 7 -37.12 0.22 5.02
C GLU A 7 -35.65 0.26 4.60
N TYR A 8 -34.74 0.16 5.56
CA TYR A 8 -33.35 -0.13 5.26
C TYR A 8 -33.08 -1.61 5.55
N GLN A 9 -32.38 -2.26 4.63
CA GLN A 9 -32.00 -3.65 4.75
C GLN A 9 -30.49 -3.76 4.96
N VAL A 10 -30.10 -4.57 5.94
CA VAL A 10 -28.71 -4.77 6.32
C VAL A 10 -28.34 -6.24 6.22
N ARG A 11 -27.20 -6.52 5.60
CA ARG A 11 -26.61 -7.85 5.48
C ARG A 11 -25.21 -7.84 6.08
N VAL A 12 -24.91 -8.80 6.95
CA VAL A 12 -23.59 -8.94 7.61
C VAL A 12 -22.93 -10.24 7.13
N ASN A 13 -21.70 -10.17 6.60
CA ASN A 13 -20.90 -11.31 6.12
C ASN A 13 -21.70 -12.28 5.22
N ASN A 14 -22.44 -11.73 4.26
CA ASN A 14 -23.28 -12.50 3.33
C ASN A 14 -24.39 -13.37 3.97
N LYS A 15 -24.78 -13.09 5.22
CA LYS A 15 -25.96 -13.71 5.85
C LYS A 15 -27.28 -13.20 5.22
N GLY A 16 -28.41 -13.64 5.74
CA GLY A 16 -29.73 -13.13 5.32
C GLY A 16 -29.88 -11.63 5.59
N TRP A 17 -30.69 -10.96 4.76
CA TRP A 17 -31.05 -9.56 4.94
C TRP A 17 -31.92 -9.37 6.18
N LYS A 18 -31.50 -8.49 7.08
CA LYS A 18 -32.31 -8.00 8.20
C LYS A 18 -32.97 -6.70 7.78
N LYS A 19 -34.26 -6.57 8.05
CA LYS A 19 -35.09 -5.43 7.66
C LYS A 19 -35.35 -4.54 8.87
N PHE A 20 -35.21 -3.24 8.68
CA PHE A 20 -35.42 -2.26 9.73
C PHE A 20 -36.27 -1.09 9.22
N PRO A 21 -37.22 -0.60 10.02
CA PRO A 21 -37.97 0.59 9.67
C PRO A 21 -37.06 1.81 9.68
N VAL A 22 -37.32 2.78 8.81
CA VAL A 22 -36.62 4.07 8.84
C VAL A 22 -37.16 4.90 10.02
N PRO A 23 -36.32 5.29 11.00
CA PRO A 23 -36.76 6.07 12.16
C PRO A 23 -37.36 7.42 11.75
N GLY A 24 -38.42 7.86 12.43
CA GLY A 24 -39.04 9.16 12.17
C GLY A 24 -39.90 9.24 10.91
N LEU A 25 -40.09 8.12 10.19
CA LEU A 25 -40.88 8.08 8.97
C LEU A 25 -42.23 7.38 9.25
N ALA A 26 -43.33 8.11 9.12
CA ALA A 26 -44.66 7.56 9.32
C ALA A 26 -44.98 6.51 8.25
N THR A 27 -45.67 5.44 8.66
CA THR A 27 -46.15 4.40 7.74
C THR A 27 -47.69 4.32 7.90
N PRO A 28 -48.47 4.52 6.83
CA PRO A 28 -48.02 4.75 5.46
C PRO A 28 -47.48 6.18 5.23
N ILE A 29 -46.59 6.33 4.24
CA ILE A 29 -45.92 7.60 3.93
C ILE A 29 -46.85 8.60 3.23
N ASP A 30 -47.69 8.09 2.32
CA ASP A 30 -48.75 8.83 1.59
C ASP A 30 -48.28 10.03 0.75
N GLN A 31 -46.98 10.14 0.54
CA GLN A 31 -46.34 11.17 -0.28
C GLN A 31 -45.62 10.53 -1.48
N LYS A 32 -45.42 11.32 -2.54
CA LYS A 32 -44.66 10.90 -3.72
C LYS A 32 -43.15 11.04 -3.52
N ASN A 33 -42.73 12.04 -2.75
CA ASN A 33 -41.33 12.36 -2.47
C ASN A 33 -41.18 12.58 -0.97
N VAL A 34 -40.11 12.06 -0.38
CA VAL A 34 -39.74 12.28 1.02
C VAL A 34 -38.24 12.49 1.11
N LEU A 35 -37.82 13.45 1.93
CA LEU A 35 -36.44 13.68 2.28
C LEU A 35 -36.31 13.56 3.80
N LEU A 36 -35.42 12.70 4.27
CA LEU A 36 -35.21 12.44 5.68
C LEU A 36 -33.72 12.17 5.93
N GLN A 37 -33.20 12.74 7.00
CA GLN A 37 -31.93 12.37 7.60
C GLN A 37 -32.21 11.61 8.90
N PHE A 38 -31.54 10.47 9.09
CA PHE A 38 -31.66 9.67 10.30
C PHE A 38 -30.31 9.01 10.62
N ASP A 39 -30.13 8.69 11.90
CA ASP A 39 -28.96 7.95 12.36
C ASP A 39 -29.19 6.45 12.21
N LEU A 40 -28.17 5.76 11.70
CA LEU A 40 -28.17 4.31 11.55
C LEU A 40 -27.88 3.63 12.89
N ASP A 41 -28.90 3.03 13.49
CA ASP A 41 -28.70 2.16 14.66
C ASP A 41 -28.28 0.76 14.21
N LEU A 42 -27.01 0.45 14.44
CA LEU A 42 -26.41 -0.85 14.16
C LEU A 42 -26.21 -1.71 15.43
N LEU A 43 -26.63 -1.23 16.61
CA LEU A 43 -26.33 -1.85 17.90
C LEU A 43 -26.89 -3.27 18.01
N SER A 44 -28.10 -3.48 17.48
CA SER A 44 -28.80 -4.77 17.48
C SER A 44 -28.12 -5.85 16.63
N LEU A 45 -27.25 -5.44 15.70
CA LEU A 45 -26.57 -6.35 14.78
C LEU A 45 -25.41 -7.11 15.43
N LYS A 46 -24.96 -6.69 16.63
CA LYS A 46 -23.83 -7.28 17.36
C LYS A 46 -22.58 -7.44 16.46
N LEU A 47 -22.29 -6.37 15.70
CA LEU A 47 -21.19 -6.34 14.74
C LEU A 47 -19.85 -6.54 15.45
N ARG A 48 -18.95 -7.26 14.76
CA ARG A 48 -17.57 -7.50 15.18
C ARG A 48 -16.60 -6.79 14.25
N PRO A 49 -15.38 -6.50 14.70
CA PRO A 49 -14.32 -6.06 13.79
C PRO A 49 -14.20 -7.02 12.59
N ASN A 50 -13.94 -6.47 11.41
CA ASN A 50 -13.89 -7.12 10.09
C ASN A 50 -15.22 -7.66 9.54
N ASP A 51 -16.35 -7.41 10.20
CA ASP A 51 -17.64 -7.67 9.58
C ASP A 51 -17.81 -6.78 8.34
N GLN A 52 -18.15 -7.41 7.21
CA GLN A 52 -18.58 -6.73 6.00
C GLN A 52 -20.09 -6.53 6.05
N VAL A 53 -20.51 -5.28 6.05
CA VAL A 53 -21.92 -4.90 6.15
C VAL A 53 -22.37 -4.29 4.84
N THR A 54 -23.33 -4.90 4.17
CA THR A 54 -24.01 -4.32 3.00
C THR A 54 -25.31 -3.69 3.47
N LEU A 55 -25.55 -2.43 3.10
CA LEU A 55 -26.76 -1.68 3.39
C LEU A 55 -27.44 -1.26 2.08
N LYS A 56 -28.76 -1.36 2.02
CA LYS A 56 -29.56 -0.81 0.92
C LYS A 56 -30.90 -0.27 1.45
N MET A 57 -31.48 0.67 0.73
CA MET A 57 -32.84 1.16 0.98
C MET A 57 -33.82 0.41 0.07
N VAL A 58 -35.00 0.09 0.59
CA VAL A 58 -36.07 -0.53 -0.18
C VAL A 58 -37.35 0.26 0.03
N ALA A 59 -37.91 0.78 -1.07
CA ALA A 59 -39.16 1.50 -1.09
C ALA A 59 -40.28 0.60 -1.61
N TYR A 60 -41.45 0.70 -1.00
CA TYR A 60 -42.66 -0.02 -1.39
C TYR A 60 -43.76 0.99 -1.74
N ASP A 61 -44.45 0.74 -2.86
CA ASP A 61 -45.67 1.47 -3.19
C ASP A 61 -46.92 0.77 -2.63
N ARG A 62 -48.05 1.48 -2.58
CA ARG A 62 -49.34 0.94 -2.11
C ARG A 62 -49.91 -0.22 -2.95
N LYS A 63 -49.30 -0.54 -4.09
CA LYS A 63 -49.69 -1.67 -4.95
C LYS A 63 -48.81 -2.89 -4.73
N GLY A 64 -47.85 -2.82 -3.81
CA GLY A 64 -46.90 -3.89 -3.51
C GLY A 64 -45.67 -3.92 -4.42
N SER A 65 -45.49 -2.97 -5.33
CA SER A 65 -44.25 -2.86 -6.11
C SER A 65 -43.12 -2.39 -5.20
N SER A 66 -41.90 -2.84 -5.47
CA SER A 66 -40.72 -2.42 -4.71
C SER A 66 -39.57 -1.97 -5.61
N SER A 67 -38.74 -1.09 -5.09
CA SER A 67 -37.51 -0.62 -5.73
C SER A 67 -36.40 -0.53 -4.69
N GLU A 68 -35.18 -0.84 -5.09
CA GLU A 68 -34.00 -0.87 -4.22
C GLU A 68 -32.99 0.21 -4.63
N SER A 69 -32.30 0.78 -3.64
CA SER A 69 -31.15 1.65 -3.91
C SER A 69 -29.90 0.84 -4.26
N ASP A 70 -28.92 1.51 -4.85
CA ASP A 70 -27.56 0.96 -4.92
C ASP A 70 -27.06 0.62 -3.50
N PRO A 71 -26.40 -0.54 -3.33
CA PRO A 71 -25.93 -0.97 -2.03
C PRO A 71 -24.67 -0.19 -1.60
N ILE A 72 -24.63 0.20 -0.34
CA ILE A 72 -23.47 0.77 0.33
C ILE A 72 -22.76 -0.34 1.10
N GLN A 73 -21.44 -0.42 0.97
CA GLN A 73 -20.61 -1.32 1.78
C GLN A 73 -19.97 -0.56 2.94
N LEU A 74 -20.13 -1.10 4.14
CA LEU A 74 -19.52 -0.64 5.37
C LEU A 74 -18.55 -1.72 5.86
N SER A 75 -17.34 -1.32 6.24
CA SER A 75 -16.39 -2.18 6.93
C SER A 75 -16.37 -1.80 8.41
N ILE A 76 -16.61 -2.78 9.28
CA ILE A 76 -16.60 -2.55 10.73
C ILE A 76 -15.17 -2.68 11.22
N ILE A 77 -14.62 -1.56 11.67
CA ILE A 77 -13.29 -1.52 12.27
C ILE A 77 -13.40 -1.45 13.79
N SER A 78 -12.41 -2.01 14.47
CA SER A 78 -12.30 -1.80 15.91
C SER A 78 -11.96 -0.34 16.19
N ARG A 79 -12.47 0.20 17.30
CA ARG A 79 -12.19 1.56 17.77
C ARG A 79 -10.68 1.84 17.87
N ASP A 80 -9.92 0.82 18.22
CA ASP A 80 -8.49 0.92 18.49
C ASP A 80 -7.62 0.59 17.27
N LEU A 81 -8.23 0.26 16.12
CA LEU A 81 -7.51 -0.05 14.88
C LEU A 81 -7.18 1.25 14.14
N ASP A 82 -5.91 1.61 14.07
CA ASP A 82 -5.43 2.74 13.29
C ASP A 82 -5.26 2.34 11.83
N LEU A 83 -6.35 2.47 11.07
CA LEU A 83 -6.35 2.26 9.63
C LEU A 83 -5.34 3.15 8.89
N GLY A 84 -5.09 4.37 9.40
CA GLY A 84 -4.15 5.31 8.80
C GLY A 84 -2.72 4.77 8.89
N ALA A 85 -2.34 4.25 10.06
CA ALA A 85 -1.04 3.62 10.25
C ALA A 85 -0.86 2.35 9.40
N ILE A 86 -1.90 1.51 9.29
CA ILE A 86 -1.88 0.32 8.43
C ILE A 86 -1.75 0.69 6.96
N GLN A 87 -2.53 1.68 6.50
CA GLN A 87 -2.46 2.17 5.13
C GLN A 87 -1.09 2.75 4.80
N THR A 88 -0.47 3.46 5.74
CA THR A 88 0.89 3.99 5.61
C THR A 88 1.91 2.86 5.45
N ILE A 89 1.86 1.82 6.27
CA ILE A 89 2.71 0.63 6.14
C ILE A 89 2.51 -0.03 4.77
N LYS A 90 1.25 -0.18 4.32
CA LYS A 90 0.93 -0.78 3.02
C LYS A 90 1.55 0.02 1.87
N LEU A 91 1.38 1.34 1.87
CA LEU A 91 1.94 2.22 0.84
C LEU A 91 3.47 2.14 0.80
N LYS A 92 4.15 2.15 1.97
CA LYS A 92 5.62 1.95 2.00
C LYS A 92 6.01 0.54 1.56
N GLY A 93 5.21 -0.46 1.86
CA GLY A 93 5.40 -1.85 1.45
C GLY A 93 5.51 -2.01 -0.07
N PHE A 94 4.66 -1.32 -0.84
CA PHE A 94 4.76 -1.32 -2.30
C PHE A 94 6.09 -0.75 -2.82
N ILE A 95 6.63 0.26 -2.14
CA ILE A 95 7.94 0.84 -2.48
C ILE A 95 9.06 -0.15 -2.12
N VAL A 96 8.98 -0.83 -0.98
CA VAL A 96 9.95 -1.89 -0.59
C VAL A 96 9.99 -2.99 -1.64
N GLU A 97 8.83 -3.50 -2.07
CA GLU A 97 8.75 -4.55 -3.08
C GLU A 97 9.34 -4.09 -4.41
N GLY A 98 8.99 -2.88 -4.86
CA GLY A 98 9.55 -2.31 -6.07
C GLY A 98 11.06 -2.11 -6.00
N LEU A 99 11.60 -1.60 -4.89
CA LEU A 99 13.03 -1.45 -4.67
C LEU A 99 13.75 -2.80 -4.62
N LYS A 100 13.11 -3.83 -4.06
CA LYS A 100 13.66 -5.18 -4.07
C LYS A 100 13.79 -5.70 -5.50
N MET A 101 12.73 -5.60 -6.30
CA MET A 101 12.77 -6.01 -7.71
C MET A 101 13.84 -5.25 -8.50
N LEU A 102 13.92 -3.93 -8.32
CA LEU A 102 14.90 -3.09 -8.99
C LEU A 102 16.35 -3.43 -8.57
N ALA A 103 16.59 -3.67 -7.28
CA ALA A 103 17.90 -4.06 -6.77
C ALA A 103 18.33 -5.46 -7.24
N ASP A 104 17.41 -6.43 -7.23
CA ASP A 104 17.67 -7.79 -7.70
C ASP A 104 18.00 -7.76 -9.20
N SER A 105 17.27 -6.97 -9.99
CA SER A 105 17.56 -6.80 -11.43
C SER A 105 18.87 -6.05 -11.69
N ALA A 106 19.23 -5.06 -10.87
CA ALA A 106 20.55 -4.42 -10.95
C ALA A 106 21.70 -5.38 -10.61
N GLU A 107 21.50 -6.32 -9.69
CA GLU A 107 22.48 -7.37 -9.38
C GLU A 107 22.69 -8.32 -10.57
N GLU A 108 21.62 -8.75 -11.22
CA GLU A 108 21.69 -9.58 -12.44
C GLU A 108 22.44 -8.84 -13.56
N ARG A 109 22.10 -7.57 -13.81
CA ARG A 109 22.81 -6.73 -14.80
C ARG A 109 24.30 -6.59 -14.49
N ALA A 110 24.67 -6.42 -13.23
CA ALA A 110 26.08 -6.32 -12.86
C ALA A 110 26.86 -7.63 -13.12
N LYS A 111 26.21 -8.79 -12.96
CA LYS A 111 26.79 -10.10 -13.29
C LYS A 111 27.00 -10.22 -14.81
N GLU A 112 25.96 -9.97 -15.59
CA GLU A 112 26.03 -10.01 -17.07
C GLU A 112 27.08 -9.04 -17.61
N ASN A 113 27.11 -7.80 -17.10
CA ASN A 113 28.07 -6.80 -17.53
C ASN A 113 29.52 -7.14 -17.15
N SER A 114 29.72 -7.87 -16.03
CA SER A 114 31.05 -8.37 -15.65
C SER A 114 31.57 -9.41 -16.64
N GLU A 115 30.69 -10.24 -17.22
CA GLU A 115 31.08 -11.21 -18.25
C GLU A 115 31.49 -10.50 -19.56
N VAL A 116 30.71 -9.50 -19.97
CA VAL A 116 31.04 -8.65 -21.14
C VAL A 116 32.40 -7.97 -20.95
N TYR A 117 32.65 -7.40 -19.77
CA TYR A 117 33.92 -6.77 -19.41
C TYR A 117 35.10 -7.76 -19.50
N MET A 118 34.97 -8.94 -18.90
CA MET A 118 36.04 -9.95 -18.87
C MET A 118 36.39 -10.45 -20.27
N GLY A 119 35.39 -10.64 -21.13
CA GLY A 119 35.60 -11.00 -22.53
C GLY A 119 36.38 -9.94 -23.32
N GLN A 120 36.13 -8.65 -23.05
CA GLN A 120 36.77 -7.54 -23.75
C GLN A 120 38.17 -7.21 -23.23
N ARG A 121 38.44 -7.45 -21.94
CA ARG A 121 39.77 -7.29 -21.35
C ARG A 121 40.85 -8.11 -22.08
N ASN A 122 40.47 -9.30 -22.57
CA ASN A 122 41.39 -10.22 -23.24
C ASN A 122 41.56 -9.94 -24.74
N ASN A 123 40.76 -9.07 -25.35
CA ASN A 123 40.71 -8.86 -26.81
C ASN A 123 40.87 -7.37 -27.19
N GLU A 124 41.78 -6.67 -26.52
CA GLU A 124 42.06 -5.24 -26.71
C GLU A 124 40.85 -4.30 -26.60
N GLY A 125 39.75 -4.74 -25.98
CA GLY A 125 38.53 -3.96 -25.86
C GLY A 125 37.66 -3.97 -27.12
N VAL A 126 37.92 -4.80 -28.12
CA VAL A 126 37.07 -4.86 -29.33
C VAL A 126 35.62 -5.20 -28.97
N ILE A 127 34.70 -4.30 -29.30
CA ILE A 127 33.27 -4.43 -29.03
C ILE A 127 32.57 -4.91 -30.29
N ASN A 128 32.05 -6.14 -30.27
CA ASN A 128 31.16 -6.62 -31.32
C ASN A 128 29.73 -6.06 -31.13
N GLN A 129 28.89 -6.19 -32.15
CA GLN A 129 27.52 -5.67 -32.11
C GLN A 129 26.70 -6.22 -30.94
N THR A 130 26.90 -7.50 -30.59
CA THR A 130 26.19 -8.15 -29.48
C THR A 130 26.54 -7.48 -28.14
N ASN A 131 27.82 -7.26 -27.87
CA ASN A 131 28.28 -6.62 -26.65
C ASN A 131 27.87 -5.14 -26.59
N ALA A 132 27.93 -4.43 -27.72
CA ALA A 132 27.45 -3.05 -27.81
C ALA A 132 25.95 -2.95 -27.45
N ASN A 133 25.14 -3.85 -28.00
CA ASN A 133 23.72 -3.92 -27.68
C ASN A 133 23.48 -4.29 -26.20
N ALA A 134 24.28 -5.20 -25.64
CA ALA A 134 24.18 -5.58 -24.23
C ALA A 134 24.48 -4.39 -23.29
N MET A 135 25.54 -3.62 -23.54
CA MET A 135 25.89 -2.43 -22.74
C MET A 135 24.79 -1.35 -22.78
N ARG A 136 24.21 -1.11 -23.97
CA ARG A 136 23.06 -0.20 -24.12
C ARG A 136 21.83 -0.71 -23.39
N SER A 137 21.50 -1.99 -23.55
CA SER A 137 20.35 -2.63 -22.92
C SER A 137 20.44 -2.59 -21.39
N ALA A 138 21.62 -2.88 -20.83
CA ALA A 138 21.88 -2.81 -19.39
C ALA A 138 21.64 -1.40 -18.84
N SER A 139 22.04 -0.36 -19.59
CA SER A 139 21.85 1.04 -19.20
C SER A 139 20.38 1.49 -19.31
N ASN A 140 19.72 1.17 -20.43
CA ASN A 140 18.37 1.67 -20.72
C ASN A 140 17.29 0.96 -19.90
N SER A 141 17.40 -0.36 -19.73
CA SER A 141 16.39 -1.12 -18.98
C SER A 141 16.33 -0.71 -17.50
N LEU A 142 17.47 -0.34 -16.89
CA LEU A 142 17.51 0.19 -15.53
C LEU A 142 16.76 1.53 -15.42
N VAL A 143 16.89 2.41 -16.42
CA VAL A 143 16.16 3.70 -16.47
C VAL A 143 14.65 3.46 -16.50
N GLU A 144 14.19 2.54 -17.35
CA GLU A 144 12.77 2.24 -17.49
C GLU A 144 12.18 1.70 -16.18
N GLU A 145 12.83 0.71 -15.56
CA GLU A 145 12.39 0.14 -14.28
C GLU A 145 12.41 1.17 -13.15
N ALA A 146 13.46 2.00 -13.08
CA ALA A 146 13.57 3.05 -12.07
C ALA A 146 12.52 4.14 -12.25
N ASN A 147 12.20 4.55 -13.49
CA ASN A 147 11.13 5.51 -13.76
C ASN A 147 9.75 4.96 -13.36
N LEU A 148 9.46 3.69 -13.68
CA LEU A 148 8.21 3.05 -13.26
C LEU A 148 8.07 3.02 -11.74
N LEU A 149 9.16 2.73 -11.03
CA LEU A 149 9.16 2.76 -9.57
C LEU A 149 9.05 4.19 -9.02
N PHE A 150 9.67 5.17 -9.67
CA PHE A 150 9.56 6.58 -9.30
C PHE A 150 8.12 7.06 -9.38
N ASP A 151 7.40 6.76 -10.46
CA ASP A 151 5.99 7.14 -10.61
C ASP A 151 5.10 6.52 -9.53
N LYS A 152 5.37 5.26 -9.17
CA LYS A 152 4.70 4.58 -8.04
C LYS A 152 5.04 5.24 -6.70
N ALA A 153 6.28 5.65 -6.50
CA ALA A 153 6.72 6.32 -5.28
C ALA A 153 6.07 7.71 -5.14
N VAL A 154 5.98 8.48 -6.24
CA VAL A 154 5.27 9.78 -6.28
C VAL A 154 3.78 9.59 -6.03
N THR A 155 3.16 8.59 -6.65
CA THR A 155 1.74 8.26 -6.41
C THR A 155 1.50 7.86 -4.94
N SER A 156 2.42 7.10 -4.35
CA SER A 156 2.33 6.73 -2.93
C SER A 156 2.50 7.96 -2.03
N LEU A 157 3.41 8.87 -2.39
CA LEU A 157 3.68 10.10 -1.66
C LEU A 157 2.45 11.00 -1.54
N THR A 158 1.61 11.11 -2.57
CA THR A 158 0.39 11.92 -2.51
C THR A 158 -0.66 11.36 -1.56
N ALA A 159 -0.60 10.06 -1.28
CA ALA A 159 -1.47 9.37 -0.33
C ALA A 159 -0.87 9.28 1.10
N MET A 160 0.36 9.74 1.31
CA MET A 160 1.02 9.69 2.63
C MET A 160 0.49 10.78 3.58
N PRO A 161 0.38 10.48 4.88
CA PRO A 161 0.15 11.52 5.89
C PRO A 161 1.33 12.49 5.94
N ARG A 162 1.04 13.77 6.18
CA ARG A 162 2.07 14.79 6.36
C ARG A 162 2.95 14.46 7.57
N GLY A 163 4.26 14.61 7.42
CA GLY A 163 5.23 14.38 8.49
C GLY A 163 6.33 13.40 8.07
N ALA A 164 6.85 12.66 9.05
CA ALA A 164 8.00 11.77 8.86
C ALA A 164 7.78 10.75 7.73
N ASP A 165 6.61 10.11 7.66
CA ASP A 165 6.31 9.10 6.63
C ASP A 165 6.40 9.67 5.20
N SER A 166 5.76 10.83 4.96
CA SER A 166 5.86 11.52 3.67
C SER A 166 7.28 11.96 3.34
N PHE A 167 8.07 12.38 4.35
CA PHE A 167 9.45 12.81 4.17
C PHE A 167 10.36 11.64 3.78
N GLU A 168 10.22 10.50 4.45
CA GLU A 168 10.95 9.26 4.11
C GLU A 168 10.65 8.84 2.67
N VAL A 169 9.38 8.78 2.27
CA VAL A 169 8.98 8.43 0.89
C VAL A 169 9.53 9.43 -0.12
N ALA A 170 9.53 10.73 0.21
CA ALA A 170 10.10 11.75 -0.67
C ALA A 170 11.61 11.57 -0.88
N ILE A 171 12.36 11.21 0.17
CA ILE A 171 13.79 10.88 0.05
C ILE A 171 13.99 9.65 -0.83
N LEU A 172 13.17 8.60 -0.63
CA LEU A 172 13.25 7.39 -1.44
C LEU A 172 12.96 7.68 -2.90
N ALA A 173 11.91 8.45 -3.20
CA ALA A 173 11.58 8.87 -4.56
C ALA A 173 12.74 9.63 -5.21
N ARG A 174 13.41 10.52 -4.47
CA ARG A 174 14.62 11.22 -4.95
C ARG A 174 15.77 10.26 -5.22
N GLY A 175 15.99 9.28 -4.35
CA GLY A 175 17.02 8.25 -4.53
C GLY A 175 16.78 7.44 -5.80
N ILE A 176 15.54 6.95 -6.00
CA ILE A 176 15.12 6.22 -7.20
C ILE A 176 15.29 7.08 -8.46
N ASN A 177 14.84 8.34 -8.42
CA ASN A 177 14.99 9.26 -9.55
C ASN A 177 16.46 9.56 -9.88
N SER A 178 17.33 9.59 -8.87
CA SER A 178 18.76 9.83 -9.09
C SER A 178 19.41 8.67 -9.87
N VAL A 179 18.98 7.43 -9.62
CA VAL A 179 19.38 6.27 -10.44
C VAL A 179 18.91 6.47 -11.89
N ALA A 180 17.61 6.73 -12.08
CA ALA A 180 17.01 6.88 -13.41
C ALA A 180 17.61 8.04 -14.23
N GLN A 181 17.92 9.17 -13.60
CA GLN A 181 18.24 10.41 -14.30
C GLN A 181 19.72 10.76 -14.36
N LEU A 182 20.53 10.28 -13.41
CA LEU A 182 21.95 10.62 -13.32
C LEU A 182 22.82 9.40 -13.61
N GLN A 183 22.68 8.35 -12.80
CA GLN A 183 23.62 7.23 -12.84
C GLN A 183 23.52 6.43 -14.14
N SER A 184 22.31 6.08 -14.58
CA SER A 184 22.14 5.28 -15.79
C SER A 184 22.45 6.05 -17.08
N LYS A 185 22.32 7.39 -17.09
CA LYS A 185 22.76 8.22 -18.22
C LYS A 185 24.28 8.29 -18.33
N LEU A 186 24.98 8.33 -17.20
CA LEU A 186 26.44 8.23 -17.16
C LEU A 186 26.89 6.85 -17.67
N ALA A 187 26.25 5.77 -17.23
CA ALA A 187 26.53 4.42 -17.72
C ALA A 187 26.39 4.34 -19.24
N LEU A 188 25.29 4.88 -19.79
CA LEU A 188 25.06 4.92 -21.23
C LEU A 188 26.13 5.75 -21.96
N ALA A 189 26.52 6.91 -21.42
CA ALA A 189 27.57 7.74 -22.01
C ALA A 189 28.92 7.01 -22.08
N HIS A 190 29.30 6.27 -21.03
CA HIS A 190 30.49 5.43 -21.05
C HIS A 190 30.39 4.30 -22.08
N ALA A 191 29.21 3.68 -22.22
CA ALA A 191 28.98 2.66 -23.24
C ALA A 191 29.12 3.22 -24.67
N GLU A 192 28.49 4.36 -24.97
CA GLU A 192 28.60 4.98 -26.30
C GLU A 192 30.02 5.43 -26.61
N ASN A 193 30.74 5.98 -25.63
CA ASN A 193 32.14 6.36 -25.81
C ASN A 193 33.02 5.13 -26.13
N ALA A 194 32.79 4.01 -25.43
CA ALA A 194 33.48 2.77 -25.71
C ALA A 194 33.20 2.23 -27.12
N ILE A 195 31.97 2.36 -27.60
CA ILE A 195 31.55 1.89 -28.92
C ILE A 195 32.10 2.77 -30.04
N ALA A 196 32.11 4.09 -29.85
CA ALA A 196 32.44 5.05 -30.91
C ALA A 196 33.95 5.31 -31.09
N THR A 197 34.77 5.02 -30.08
CA THR A 197 36.20 5.36 -30.11
C THR A 197 37.05 4.34 -30.86
N ASP A 198 37.96 4.84 -31.70
CA ASP A 198 38.98 4.05 -32.39
C ASP A 198 40.25 3.84 -31.55
N ASP A 199 40.44 4.61 -30.47
CA ASP A 199 41.60 4.49 -29.58
C ASP A 199 41.42 3.34 -28.56
N PRO A 200 42.24 2.27 -28.61
CA PRO A 200 42.11 1.13 -27.71
C PRO A 200 42.29 1.47 -26.22
N LYS A 201 43.06 2.51 -25.88
CA LYS A 201 43.24 2.95 -24.49
C LYS A 201 41.99 3.65 -23.97
N VAL A 202 41.45 4.57 -24.77
CA VAL A 202 40.19 5.27 -24.44
C VAL A 202 39.05 4.27 -24.33
N ARG A 203 39.00 3.28 -25.24
CA ARG A 203 38.01 2.21 -25.22
C ARG A 203 38.04 1.40 -23.93
N LYS A 204 39.22 0.90 -23.54
CA LYS A 204 39.40 0.13 -22.30
C LYS A 204 38.98 0.91 -21.06
N GLN A 205 39.31 2.21 -21.01
CA GLN A 205 38.88 3.07 -19.91
C GLN A 205 37.36 3.23 -19.89
N ALA A 206 36.73 3.52 -21.02
CA ALA A 206 35.28 3.67 -21.10
C ALA A 206 34.51 2.39 -20.72
N ILE A 207 35.04 1.21 -21.08
CA ILE A 207 34.49 -0.09 -20.66
C ILE A 207 34.61 -0.28 -19.13
N GLN A 208 35.75 0.12 -18.55
CA GLN A 208 35.95 0.09 -17.10
C GLN A 208 34.99 1.02 -16.38
N ASP A 209 34.89 2.28 -16.83
CA ASP A 209 34.00 3.28 -16.24
C ASP A 209 32.53 2.82 -16.32
N HIS A 210 32.13 2.25 -17.45
CA HIS A 210 30.80 1.66 -17.61
C HIS A 210 30.53 0.56 -16.57
N LYS A 211 31.48 -0.36 -16.38
CA LYS A 211 31.37 -1.41 -15.37
C LYS A 211 31.27 -0.84 -13.95
N GLU A 212 32.16 0.09 -13.60
CA GLU A 212 32.16 0.72 -12.28
C GLU A 212 30.84 1.45 -12.00
N GLN A 213 30.27 2.10 -13.01
CA GLN A 213 28.99 2.78 -12.90
C GLN A 213 27.83 1.80 -12.66
N ILE A 214 27.79 0.66 -13.37
CA ILE A 214 26.78 -0.39 -13.15
C ILE A 214 26.93 -1.04 -11.76
N ASP A 215 28.17 -1.26 -11.29
CA ASP A 215 28.42 -1.77 -9.94
C ASP A 215 28.03 -0.76 -8.85
N SER A 216 28.24 0.54 -9.09
CA SER A 216 27.76 1.63 -8.23
C SER A 216 26.24 1.64 -8.12
N ASP A 217 25.53 1.50 -9.26
CA ASP A 217 24.07 1.42 -9.30
C ASP A 217 23.52 0.27 -8.45
N LYS A 218 24.10 -0.92 -8.62
CA LYS A 218 23.79 -2.09 -7.79
C LYS A 218 23.98 -1.78 -6.30
N GLY A 219 25.11 -1.17 -5.92
CA GLY A 219 25.40 -0.82 -4.53
C GLY A 219 24.41 0.18 -3.94
N LEU A 220 24.09 1.24 -4.69
CA LEU A 220 23.12 2.26 -4.29
C LEU A 220 21.72 1.67 -4.11
N LEU A 221 21.24 0.87 -5.07
CA LEU A 221 19.94 0.23 -5.01
C LEU A 221 19.84 -0.79 -3.86
N GLY A 222 20.90 -1.56 -3.63
CA GLY A 222 20.99 -2.46 -2.47
C GLY A 222 20.87 -1.69 -1.14
N ASN A 223 21.53 -0.55 -1.02
CA ASN A 223 21.44 0.31 0.16
C ASN A 223 20.03 0.91 0.33
N LEU A 224 19.44 1.45 -0.73
CA LEU A 224 18.09 1.99 -0.72
C LEU A 224 17.07 0.92 -0.31
N ARG A 225 17.17 -0.30 -0.86
CA ARG A 225 16.33 -1.44 -0.48
C ARG A 225 16.45 -1.74 1.01
N ASN A 226 17.68 -1.89 1.52
CA ASN A 226 17.91 -2.26 2.91
C ASN A 226 17.40 -1.21 3.91
N ILE A 227 17.64 0.09 3.63
CA ILE A 227 17.16 1.19 4.45
C ILE A 227 15.62 1.19 4.48
N THR A 228 15.00 1.11 3.30
CA THR A 228 13.54 1.14 3.17
C THR A 228 12.88 -0.03 3.87
N GLN A 229 13.44 -1.24 3.71
CA GLN A 229 12.96 -2.43 4.41
C GLN A 229 13.07 -2.27 5.93
N SER A 230 14.18 -1.73 6.43
CA SER A 230 14.37 -1.48 7.87
C SER A 230 13.35 -0.49 8.41
N LEU A 231 13.10 0.61 7.71
CA LEU A 231 12.10 1.62 8.10
C LEU A 231 10.69 1.03 8.18
N VAL A 232 10.28 0.24 7.19
CA VAL A 232 8.95 -0.39 7.19
C VAL A 232 8.82 -1.42 8.30
N VAL A 233 9.85 -2.22 8.56
CA VAL A 233 9.86 -3.18 9.67
C VAL A 233 9.78 -2.46 11.02
N GLN A 234 10.51 -1.37 11.21
CA GLN A 234 10.45 -0.57 12.43
C GLN A 234 9.07 0.05 12.64
N GLN A 235 8.46 0.60 11.59
CA GLN A 235 7.11 1.15 11.65
C GLN A 235 6.08 0.07 11.97
N THR A 236 6.20 -1.11 11.36
CA THR A 236 5.32 -2.26 11.63
C THR A 236 5.40 -2.66 13.10
N ARG A 237 6.61 -2.71 13.67
CA ARG A 237 6.83 -2.96 15.10
C ARG A 237 6.23 -1.84 15.97
N ALA A 238 6.42 -0.58 15.61
CA ALA A 238 5.89 0.56 16.37
C ALA A 238 4.36 0.55 16.43
N VAL A 239 3.70 0.27 15.30
CA VAL A 239 2.24 0.11 15.21
C VAL A 239 1.79 -1.07 16.05
N GLY A 240 2.45 -2.23 15.91
CA GLY A 240 2.16 -3.42 16.73
C GLY A 240 2.29 -3.17 18.24
N VAL A 241 3.34 -2.48 18.68
CA VAL A 241 3.54 -2.08 20.09
C VAL A 241 2.44 -1.15 20.56
N THR A 242 1.98 -0.22 19.72
CA THR A 242 0.90 0.71 20.05
C THR A 242 -0.40 -0.06 20.31
N TYR A 243 -0.73 -1.04 19.47
CA TYR A 243 -1.86 -1.93 19.72
C TYR A 243 -1.69 -2.73 21.01
N LEU A 244 -0.51 -3.30 21.28
CA LEU A 244 -0.27 -4.06 22.52
C LEU A 244 -0.45 -3.19 23.77
N ARG A 245 0.02 -1.94 23.75
CA ARG A 245 -0.21 -0.98 24.83
C ARG A 245 -1.69 -0.65 25.01
N GLN A 246 -2.42 -0.50 23.91
CA GLN A 246 -3.86 -0.25 23.97
C GLN A 246 -4.61 -1.45 24.55
N LEU A 247 -4.21 -2.68 24.22
CA LEU A 247 -4.75 -3.87 24.86
C LEU A 247 -4.47 -3.88 26.37
N MET A 248 -3.24 -3.59 26.79
CA MET A 248 -2.90 -3.51 28.21
C MET A 248 -3.77 -2.48 28.94
N LYS A 249 -3.97 -1.30 28.34
CA LYS A 249 -4.85 -0.26 28.89
C LYS A 249 -6.30 -0.74 28.99
N ASN A 250 -6.83 -1.33 27.94
CA ASN A 250 -8.20 -1.89 27.93
C ASN A 250 -8.37 -2.99 29.01
N GLN A 251 -7.35 -3.84 29.23
CA GLN A 251 -7.38 -4.84 30.29
C GLN A 251 -7.36 -4.21 31.68
N ALA A 252 -6.53 -3.19 31.91
CA ALA A 252 -6.49 -2.48 33.19
C ALA A 252 -7.84 -1.82 33.51
N GLU A 253 -8.45 -1.14 32.53
CA GLU A 253 -9.80 -0.55 32.69
C GLU A 253 -10.84 -1.62 33.02
N LEU A 254 -10.75 -2.82 32.42
CA LEU A 254 -11.70 -3.89 32.71
C LEU A 254 -11.54 -4.48 34.11
N VAL A 255 -10.31 -4.55 34.63
CA VAL A 255 -10.04 -4.96 36.01
C VAL A 255 -10.66 -3.95 36.99
N GLU A 256 -10.48 -2.65 36.75
CA GLU A 256 -11.10 -1.60 37.58
C GLU A 256 -12.63 -1.67 37.54
N LEU A 257 -13.22 -1.82 36.35
CA LEU A 257 -14.67 -1.95 36.20
C LEU A 257 -15.22 -3.20 36.89
N ALA A 258 -14.47 -4.31 36.87
CA ALA A 258 -14.85 -5.54 37.55
C ALA A 258 -14.79 -5.46 39.08
N GLN A 259 -14.02 -4.51 39.62
CA GLN A 259 -13.96 -4.23 41.06
C GLN A 259 -15.05 -3.27 41.53
N GLY A 260 -15.72 -2.56 40.61
CA GLY A 260 -16.84 -1.67 40.91
C GLY A 260 -18.22 -2.32 40.77
N ASP A 261 -19.28 -1.53 40.93
CA ASP A 261 -20.69 -1.97 40.85
C ASP A 261 -21.23 -2.17 39.42
N TYR A 262 -20.35 -2.43 38.44
CA TYR A 262 -20.76 -2.62 37.06
C TYR A 262 -21.39 -4.00 36.85
N HIS A 263 -22.47 -4.06 36.08
CA HIS A 263 -23.13 -5.32 35.75
C HIS A 263 -22.19 -6.23 34.91
N PHE A 264 -22.04 -7.49 35.34
CA PHE A 264 -21.06 -8.43 34.77
C PHE A 264 -21.15 -8.61 33.25
N THR A 265 -22.36 -8.54 32.67
CA THR A 265 -22.57 -8.66 31.22
C THR A 265 -21.91 -7.53 30.42
N VAL A 266 -21.80 -6.33 31.00
CA VAL A 266 -21.12 -5.19 30.36
C VAL A 266 -19.61 -5.44 30.32
N ILE A 267 -19.05 -5.94 31.41
CA ILE A 267 -17.62 -6.29 31.53
C ILE A 267 -17.28 -7.44 30.57
N ALA A 268 -18.07 -8.52 30.59
CA ALA A 268 -17.89 -9.68 29.71
C ALA A 268 -17.96 -9.28 28.22
N ARG A 269 -18.90 -8.41 27.85
CA ARG A 269 -19.03 -7.91 26.47
C ARG A 269 -17.83 -7.06 26.05
N ARG A 270 -17.32 -6.18 26.91
CA ARG A 270 -16.11 -5.39 26.62
C ARG A 270 -14.87 -6.28 26.50
N GLN A 271 -14.76 -7.32 27.34
CA GLN A 271 -13.70 -8.32 27.21
C GLN A 271 -13.81 -9.11 25.90
N GLU A 272 -15.02 -9.49 25.49
CA GLU A 272 -15.24 -10.19 24.22
C GLU A 272 -14.86 -9.31 23.01
N VAL A 273 -15.19 -8.00 23.04
CA VAL A 273 -14.78 -7.04 22.00
C VAL A 273 -13.25 -6.89 21.97
N ALA A 274 -12.61 -6.75 23.14
CA ALA A 274 -11.17 -6.65 23.25
C ALA A 274 -10.49 -7.93 22.72
N LEU A 275 -10.96 -9.13 23.07
CA LEU A 275 -10.39 -10.39 22.56
C LEU A 275 -10.62 -10.59 21.06
N ASN A 276 -11.80 -10.24 20.56
CA ASN A 276 -12.11 -10.34 19.13
C ASN A 276 -11.29 -9.36 18.29
N HIS A 277 -10.79 -8.26 18.86
CA HIS A 277 -9.84 -7.37 18.21
C HIS A 277 -8.56 -8.10 17.78
N TRP A 278 -8.10 -9.10 18.55
CA TRP A 278 -6.80 -9.77 18.38
C TRP A 278 -6.86 -11.12 17.68
N ARG A 279 -8.07 -11.67 17.49
CA ARG A 279 -8.28 -12.95 16.78
C ARG A 279 -8.41 -12.77 15.26
N ALA A 280 -8.44 -11.51 14.80
CA ALA A 280 -8.65 -11.10 13.43
C ALA A 280 -7.35 -11.04 12.62
#